data_AF-A0A524DF52-F1
#
_entry.id   AF-A0A524DF52-F1
#
_cell.length_a   1.000
_cell.length_b   1.000
_cell.length_c   1.000
_cell.angle_alpha   90.00
_cell.angle_beta   90.00
_cell.angle_gamma   90.00
#
_symmetry.space_group_name_H-M   'P 1'
#
loop_
_entity.id
_entity.type
_entity.pdbx_description
1 polymer ?
#
loop_
_entity_poly.entity_id
_entity_poly.type
_entity_poly.pdbx_seq_one_letter_code
_entity_poly.pdbx_strand_id
1 'polypeptide(L)'
;MNTDISDLEKLTWAKKKATEWYAQHPWLVGCNYIPSNAINQLEMFQADTFDSDQIDKELGWAQSIGFNLLRIYLHYLLWEQDASGLKKRMKDLLEICEKHRMKVLFVFFDDCWVQDPKIGKQPEPIPGVHNSGWAASPGSKRVVDKSIWPM
;
A
#
# COMPACT_ATOMS: atom_id res chain seq x y z
N MET A 1 -21.85 -13.95 4.40
CA MET A 1 -22.98 -13.46 3.56
C MET A 1 -22.76 -13.87 2.11
N ASN A 2 -23.67 -14.68 1.53
CA ASN A 2 -23.62 -15.02 0.11
C ASN A 2 -24.11 -13.83 -0.72
N THR A 3 -23.19 -13.06 -1.29
CA THR A 3 -23.53 -12.07 -2.31
C THR A 3 -23.83 -12.83 -3.60
N ASP A 4 -25.09 -12.83 -4.04
CA ASP A 4 -25.46 -13.37 -5.35
C ASP A 4 -24.76 -12.54 -6.45
N ILE A 5 -24.32 -13.18 -7.53
CA ILE A 5 -23.67 -12.51 -8.67
C ILE A 5 -24.62 -11.44 -9.26
N SER A 6 -25.94 -11.66 -9.14
CA SER A 6 -26.96 -10.67 -9.52
C SER A 6 -26.90 -9.35 -8.73
N ASP A 7 -26.35 -9.36 -7.51
CA ASP A 7 -26.14 -8.16 -6.70
C ASP A 7 -24.87 -7.39 -7.10
N LEU A 8 -23.89 -8.07 -7.72
CA LEU A 8 -22.69 -7.41 -8.28
C LEU A 8 -23.02 -6.57 -9.52
N GLU A 9 -24.01 -6.99 -10.31
CA GLU A 9 -24.48 -6.19 -11.45
C GLU A 9 -25.08 -4.86 -11.00
N LYS A 10 -25.76 -4.82 -9.85
CA LYS A 10 -26.29 -3.57 -9.25
C LYS A 10 -25.18 -2.63 -8.75
N LEU A 11 -24.03 -3.18 -8.36
CA LEU A 11 -22.86 -2.42 -7.90
C LEU A 11 -22.00 -1.90 -9.05
N THR A 12 -22.12 -2.50 -10.23
CA THR A 12 -21.34 -2.13 -11.41
C THR A 12 -21.88 -0.83 -12.01
N TRP A 13 -21.00 0.17 -12.14
CA TRP A 13 -21.41 1.44 -12.75
C TRP A 13 -21.75 1.26 -14.23
N ALA A 14 -22.86 1.87 -14.66
CA ALA A 14 -23.14 2.04 -16.08
C ALA A 14 -21.97 2.79 -16.76
N LYS A 15 -21.63 2.40 -18.00
CA LYS A 15 -20.49 2.96 -18.75
C LYS A 15 -20.47 4.49 -18.73
N LYS A 16 -21.62 5.13 -18.96
CA LYS A 16 -21.77 6.59 -18.92
C LYS A 16 -21.28 7.20 -17.61
N LYS A 17 -21.70 6.63 -16.47
CA LYS A 17 -21.29 7.09 -15.13
C LYS A 17 -19.77 6.94 -14.92
N ALA A 18 -19.19 5.83 -15.35
CA ALA A 18 -17.73 5.61 -15.26
C ALA A 18 -16.97 6.63 -16.12
N THR A 19 -17.43 6.89 -17.35
CA THR A 19 -16.83 7.90 -18.23
C THR A 19 -16.94 9.32 -17.65
N GLU A 20 -18.12 9.71 -17.15
CA GLU A 20 -18.35 11.02 -16.55
C GLU A 20 -17.52 11.26 -15.30
N TRP A 21 -17.32 10.21 -14.47
CA TRP A 21 -16.42 10.28 -13.32
C TRP A 21 -14.95 10.38 -13.75
N TYR A 22 -14.52 9.59 -14.73
CA TYR A 22 -13.13 9.63 -15.21
C TYR A 22 -12.79 10.99 -15.83
N ALA A 23 -13.73 11.62 -16.55
CA ALA A 23 -13.57 12.95 -17.13
C ALA A 23 -13.37 14.07 -16.09
N GLN A 24 -13.69 13.85 -14.81
CA GLN A 24 -13.45 14.81 -13.73
C GLN A 24 -12.00 14.77 -13.22
N HIS A 25 -11.18 13.85 -13.74
CA HIS A 25 -9.82 13.63 -13.30
C HIS A 25 -8.83 13.89 -14.45
N PRO A 26 -7.66 14.49 -14.17
CA PRO A 26 -6.57 14.47 -15.14
C PRO A 26 -6.12 13.02 -15.39
N TRP A 27 -5.36 12.81 -16.47
CA TRP A 27 -4.72 11.54 -16.74
C TRP A 27 -3.88 11.09 -15.54
N LEU A 28 -4.20 9.91 -14.98
CA LEU A 28 -3.55 9.39 -13.79
C LEU A 28 -2.22 8.74 -14.17
N VAL A 29 -1.11 9.26 -13.63
CA VAL A 29 0.26 8.77 -13.88
C VAL A 29 0.98 8.65 -12.55
N GLY A 30 1.63 7.52 -12.33
CA GLY A 30 2.16 7.20 -11.02
C GLY A 30 3.07 5.99 -10.98
N CYS A 31 3.41 5.59 -9.77
CA CYS A 31 4.24 4.42 -9.49
C CYS A 31 3.69 3.58 -8.32
N ASN A 32 4.17 2.34 -8.22
CA ASN A 32 4.13 1.63 -6.94
C ASN A 32 5.23 2.23 -6.08
N TYR A 33 4.88 2.69 -4.88
CA TYR A 33 5.78 3.49 -4.06
C TYR A 33 6.11 2.80 -2.73
N ILE A 34 7.41 2.71 -2.46
CA ILE A 34 8.04 2.56 -1.14
C ILE A 34 9.24 3.52 -1.13
N PRO A 35 9.63 4.08 0.02
CA PRO A 35 10.77 4.97 0.08
C PRO A 35 12.08 4.21 -0.18
N SER A 36 13.09 4.91 -0.69
CA SER A 36 14.38 4.29 -1.06
C SER A 36 15.16 3.68 0.11
N ASN A 37 14.77 3.98 1.35
CA ASN A 37 15.33 3.42 2.58
C ASN A 37 14.51 2.22 3.13
N ALA A 38 13.55 1.70 2.39
CA ALA A 38 12.74 0.57 2.79
C ALA A 38 12.79 -0.57 1.75
N ILE A 39 13.02 -1.79 2.21
CA ILE A 39 12.99 -3.00 1.38
C ILE A 39 11.56 -3.49 1.10
N ASN A 40 10.61 -3.18 2.00
CA ASN A 40 9.21 -3.57 1.92
C ASN A 40 8.31 -2.65 2.77
N GLN A 41 7.00 -2.88 2.70
CA GLN A 41 5.99 -2.12 3.44
C GLN A 41 6.10 -2.21 4.97
N LEU A 42 6.71 -3.25 5.54
CA LEU A 42 6.95 -3.33 6.98
C LEU A 42 8.01 -2.30 7.39
N GLU A 43 9.12 -2.24 6.66
CA GLU A 43 10.16 -1.23 6.90
C GLU A 43 9.65 0.19 6.63
N MET A 44 8.79 0.37 5.63
CA MET A 44 8.19 1.67 5.36
C MET A 44 7.33 2.20 6.52
N PHE A 45 6.52 1.34 7.17
CA PHE A 45 5.46 1.78 8.08
C PHE A 45 5.65 1.40 9.56
N GLN A 46 6.74 0.75 9.96
CA GLN A 46 7.03 0.55 11.39
C GLN A 46 7.39 1.87 12.07
N ALA A 47 7.10 1.97 13.37
CA ALA A 47 7.35 3.20 14.12
C ALA A 47 8.85 3.58 14.14
N ASP A 48 9.73 2.57 14.22
CA ASP A 48 11.18 2.77 14.34
C ASP A 48 11.84 3.19 13.02
N THR A 49 11.17 2.98 11.88
CA THR A 49 11.76 3.15 10.54
C THR A 49 10.96 4.09 9.62
N PHE A 50 9.76 4.52 10.02
CA PHE A 50 8.96 5.47 9.25
C PHE A 50 9.68 6.83 9.14
N ASP A 51 10.02 7.21 7.91
CA ASP A 51 10.80 8.40 7.61
C ASP A 51 9.98 9.38 6.75
N SER A 52 9.31 10.32 7.40
CA SER A 52 8.48 11.33 6.73
C SER A 52 9.29 12.26 5.84
N ASP A 53 10.53 12.56 6.22
CA ASP A 53 11.37 13.53 5.51
C ASP A 53 11.88 12.95 4.19
N GLN A 54 12.23 11.65 4.19
CA GLN A 54 12.58 10.94 2.97
C GLN A 54 11.37 10.82 2.03
N ILE A 55 10.18 10.53 2.56
CA ILE A 55 8.94 10.50 1.78
C ILE A 55 8.66 11.87 1.14
N ASP A 56 8.72 12.96 1.90
CA ASP A 56 8.49 14.32 1.41
C ASP A 56 9.45 14.68 0.26
N LYS A 57 10.74 14.38 0.45
CA LYS A 57 11.77 14.60 -0.56
C LYS A 57 11.48 13.85 -1.86
N GLU A 58 11.15 12.56 -1.77
CA GLU A 58 10.90 11.72 -2.94
C GLU A 58 9.59 12.08 -3.64
N LEU A 59 8.55 12.47 -2.91
CA LEU A 59 7.31 12.96 -3.51
C LEU A 59 7.50 14.32 -4.17
N GLY A 60 8.44 15.14 -3.69
CA GLY A 60 8.93 16.32 -4.42
C GLY A 60 9.50 15.97 -5.79
N TRP A 61 10.32 14.92 -5.88
CA TRP A 61 10.83 14.44 -7.18
C TRP A 61 9.72 13.88 -8.06
N ALA A 62 8.84 13.04 -7.53
CA ALA A 62 7.70 12.47 -8.26
C ALA A 62 6.79 13.57 -8.84
N GLN A 63 6.53 14.62 -8.05
CA GLN A 63 5.77 15.78 -8.50
C GLN A 63 6.49 16.53 -9.63
N SER A 64 7.81 16.71 -9.53
CA SER A 64 8.61 17.43 -10.54
C SER A 64 8.61 16.76 -11.92
N ILE A 65 8.42 15.44 -11.96
CA ILE A 65 8.32 14.66 -13.21
C ILE A 65 6.87 14.44 -13.67
N GLY A 66 5.89 15.02 -12.96
CA GLY A 66 4.48 15.04 -13.37
C GLY A 66 3.63 13.86 -12.88
N PHE A 67 4.08 13.09 -11.89
CA PHE A 67 3.22 12.08 -11.27
C PHE A 67 2.10 12.73 -10.45
N ASN A 68 0.98 12.03 -10.33
CA ASN A 68 -0.20 12.46 -9.56
C ASN A 68 -0.91 11.31 -8.82
N LEU A 69 -0.37 10.09 -8.87
CA LEU A 69 -0.92 8.90 -8.23
C LEU A 69 0.21 8.04 -7.65
N LEU A 70 -0.02 7.51 -6.45
CA LEU A 70 0.84 6.51 -5.82
C LEU A 70 0.02 5.28 -5.48
N ARG A 71 0.57 4.10 -5.80
CA ARG A 71 0.03 2.82 -5.33
C ARG A 71 0.91 2.33 -4.17
N ILE A 72 0.33 2.28 -2.97
CA ILE A 72 1.07 2.03 -1.72
C ILE A 72 0.47 0.82 -1.03
N TYR A 73 1.32 -0.14 -0.69
CA TYR A 73 0.90 -1.37 -0.02
C TYR A 73 0.97 -1.22 1.49
N LEU A 74 -0.01 -1.80 2.16
CA LEU A 74 -0.07 -1.92 3.61
C LEU A 74 0.23 -3.37 4.01
N HIS A 75 0.55 -3.59 5.29
CA HIS A 75 0.76 -4.93 5.81
C HIS A 75 -0.15 -5.21 7.01
N TYR A 76 -0.77 -6.38 7.04
CA TYR A 76 -1.67 -6.74 8.15
C TYR A 76 -0.95 -6.80 9.51
N LEU A 77 0.31 -7.23 9.55
CA LEU A 77 1.06 -7.32 10.81
C LEU A 77 1.23 -5.95 11.49
N LEU A 78 1.30 -4.87 10.71
CA LEU A 78 1.37 -3.51 11.28
C LEU A 78 0.06 -3.14 11.98
N TRP A 79 -1.07 -3.59 11.42
CA TRP A 79 -2.38 -3.43 12.03
C TRP A 79 -2.51 -4.27 13.30
N GLU A 80 -2.08 -5.53 13.23
CA GLU A 80 -2.10 -6.45 14.38
C GLU A 80 -1.20 -5.98 15.53
N GLN A 81 -0.02 -5.43 15.21
CA GLN A 81 0.92 -4.90 16.20
C GLN A 81 0.43 -3.60 16.83
N ASP A 82 0.07 -2.60 16.01
CA ASP A 82 -0.34 -1.28 16.47
C ASP A 82 -1.18 -0.56 15.39
N ALA A 83 -2.47 -0.88 15.33
CA ALA A 83 -3.42 -0.23 14.44
C ALA A 83 -3.50 1.30 14.65
N SER A 84 -3.29 1.78 15.87
CA SER A 84 -3.40 3.21 16.18
C SER A 84 -2.22 4.01 15.61
N GLY A 85 -1.00 3.53 15.82
CA GLY A 85 0.19 4.14 15.24
C GLY A 85 0.27 3.95 13.73
N LEU A 86 -0.19 2.81 13.19
CA LEU A 86 -0.28 2.63 11.74
C LEU A 86 -1.20 3.70 11.13
N LYS A 87 -2.40 3.91 11.69
CA LYS A 87 -3.31 4.97 11.23
C LYS A 87 -2.68 6.36 11.32
N LYS A 88 -1.91 6.64 12.39
CA LYS A 88 -1.18 7.90 12.51
C LYS A 88 -0.18 8.07 11.36
N ARG A 89 0.67 7.08 11.08
CA ARG A 89 1.66 7.14 10.00
C ARG A 89 1.01 7.19 8.61
N MET A 90 -0.11 6.51 8.42
CA MET A 90 -0.94 6.64 7.21
C MET A 90 -1.46 8.08 7.04
N LYS A 91 -1.89 8.73 8.13
CA LYS A 91 -2.32 10.13 8.10
C LYS A 91 -1.15 11.06 7.77
N ASP A 92 0.00 10.88 8.42
CA ASP A 92 1.20 11.67 8.17
C ASP A 92 1.64 11.53 6.68
N LEU A 93 1.62 10.32 6.13
CA LEU A 93 1.85 10.06 4.71
C LEU A 93 0.83 10.79 3.80
N LEU A 94 -0.46 10.71 4.14
CA LEU A 94 -1.51 11.36 3.34
C LEU A 94 -1.38 12.89 3.33
N GLU A 95 -0.95 13.51 4.43
CA GLU A 95 -0.65 14.94 4.51
C GLU A 95 0.52 15.33 3.58
N ILE A 96 1.57 14.51 3.53
CA ILE A 96 2.69 14.70 2.59
C ILE A 96 2.21 14.52 1.13
N CYS A 97 1.42 13.48 0.85
CA CYS A 97 0.83 13.28 -0.47
C CYS A 97 -0.03 14.47 -0.91
N GLU A 98 -0.84 15.03 -0.01
CA GLU A 98 -1.64 16.22 -0.29
C GLU A 98 -0.78 17.43 -0.65
N LYS A 99 0.29 17.70 0.13
CA LYS A 99 1.29 18.74 -0.17
C LYS A 99 1.87 18.59 -1.59
N HIS A 100 2.14 17.37 -2.03
CA HIS A 100 2.69 17.07 -3.36
C HIS A 100 1.63 16.79 -4.44
N ARG A 101 0.33 16.97 -4.13
CA ARG A 101 -0.80 16.75 -5.05
C ARG A 101 -0.88 15.31 -5.58
N MET A 102 -0.53 14.34 -4.74
CA MET A 102 -0.56 12.92 -5.04
C MET A 102 -1.85 12.28 -4.55
N LYS A 103 -2.59 11.62 -5.44
CA LYS A 103 -3.63 10.66 -5.06
C LYS A 103 -2.97 9.39 -4.54
N VAL A 104 -3.62 8.69 -3.61
CA VAL A 104 -3.13 7.42 -3.07
C VAL A 104 -4.14 6.31 -3.33
N LEU A 105 -3.64 5.20 -3.85
CA LEU A 105 -4.34 3.92 -3.93
C LEU A 105 -3.70 2.97 -2.93
N PHE A 106 -4.35 2.76 -1.79
CA PHE A 106 -3.91 1.76 -0.83
C PHE A 106 -4.24 0.35 -1.30
N VAL A 107 -3.27 -0.55 -1.12
CA VAL A 107 -3.41 -1.99 -1.36
C VAL A 107 -3.28 -2.69 -0.01
N PHE A 108 -4.34 -3.38 0.42
CA PHE A 108 -4.38 -3.99 1.74
C PHE A 108 -3.64 -5.33 1.83
N PHE A 109 -3.68 -6.10 0.75
CA PHE A 109 -3.21 -7.47 0.70
C PHE A 109 -2.46 -7.74 -0.60
N ASP A 110 -1.45 -8.61 -0.50
CA ASP A 110 -0.64 -9.11 -1.61
C ASP A 110 -0.01 -10.45 -1.21
N ASP A 111 0.33 -11.28 -2.18
CA ASP A 111 0.88 -12.62 -1.99
C ASP A 111 2.33 -12.77 -2.47
N CYS A 112 3.06 -11.66 -2.61
CA CYS A 112 4.35 -11.64 -3.28
C CYS A 112 5.52 -12.05 -2.36
N TRP A 113 6.44 -12.86 -2.89
CA TRP A 113 7.76 -13.21 -2.31
C TRP A 113 7.70 -13.86 -0.91
N VAL A 114 8.08 -13.15 0.17
CA VAL A 114 8.32 -13.74 1.49
C VAL A 114 7.00 -14.07 2.20
N GLN A 115 6.71 -15.36 2.33
CA GLN A 115 5.43 -15.87 2.88
C GLN A 115 5.37 -16.01 4.41
N ASP A 116 6.51 -15.87 5.12
CA ASP A 116 6.59 -15.83 6.59
C ASP A 116 7.04 -14.43 7.06
N PRO A 117 6.22 -13.39 6.83
CA PRO A 117 6.57 -12.01 7.17
C PRO A 117 6.74 -11.83 8.68
N LYS A 118 7.63 -10.93 9.10
CA LYS A 118 7.93 -10.67 10.52
C LYS A 118 8.06 -9.18 10.80
N ILE A 119 7.48 -8.76 11.91
CA ILE A 119 7.71 -7.44 12.50
C ILE A 119 9.16 -7.33 13.00
N GLY A 120 9.65 -6.11 13.10
CA GLY A 120 10.98 -5.76 13.57
C GLY A 120 11.91 -5.41 12.43
N LYS A 121 13.22 -5.51 12.67
CA LYS A 121 14.24 -5.20 11.68
C LYS A 121 14.06 -6.08 10.43
N GLN A 122 13.98 -5.45 9.25
CA GLN A 122 13.88 -6.15 7.98
C GLN A 122 15.26 -6.59 7.48
N PRO A 123 15.34 -7.57 6.56
CA PRO A 123 16.62 -8.08 6.06
C PRO A 123 17.44 -6.99 5.36
N GLU A 124 18.73 -6.92 5.68
CA GLU A 124 19.67 -6.05 4.96
C GLU A 124 19.86 -6.53 3.51
N PRO A 125 20.07 -5.61 2.55
CA PRO A 125 20.38 -5.99 1.18
C PRO A 125 21.68 -6.80 1.12
N ILE A 126 21.65 -7.89 0.36
CA ILE A 126 22.82 -8.72 0.07
C ILE A 126 23.50 -8.17 -1.18
N PRO A 127 24.79 -7.77 -1.10
CA PRO A 127 25.53 -7.28 -2.26
C PRO A 127 25.57 -8.30 -3.41
N GLY A 128 25.33 -7.83 -4.63
CA GLY A 128 25.39 -8.65 -5.84
C GLY A 128 24.15 -9.54 -6.11
N VAL A 129 23.08 -9.40 -5.32
CA VAL A 129 21.84 -10.19 -5.45
C VAL A 129 20.64 -9.28 -5.74
N HIS A 130 19.66 -9.79 -6.49
CA HIS A 130 18.36 -9.14 -6.61
C HIS A 130 17.63 -9.27 -5.26
N ASN A 131 17.62 -8.18 -4.49
CA ASN A 131 17.09 -8.10 -3.13
C ASN A 131 15.55 -8.06 -3.09
N SER A 132 14.90 -9.10 -3.60
CA SER A 132 13.44 -9.27 -3.55
C SER A 132 12.94 -9.59 -2.14
N GLY A 133 13.10 -8.65 -1.21
CA GLY A 133 12.72 -8.76 0.20
C GLY A 133 11.28 -8.36 0.50
N TRP A 134 10.41 -8.35 -0.52
CA TRP A 134 9.01 -8.03 -0.35
C TRP A 134 8.31 -9.07 0.54
N ALA A 135 7.43 -8.60 1.42
CA ALA A 135 6.74 -9.45 2.40
C ALA A 135 5.27 -9.63 2.02
N ALA A 136 4.79 -10.86 1.91
CA ALA A 136 3.39 -11.11 1.57
C ALA A 136 2.45 -10.73 2.73
N SER A 137 1.33 -10.07 2.43
CA SER A 137 0.31 -9.66 3.40
C SER A 137 -1.03 -10.38 3.14
N PRO A 138 -1.50 -11.30 4.01
CA PRO A 138 -1.02 -11.58 5.37
C PRO A 138 -0.05 -12.76 5.56
N GLY A 139 0.59 -13.23 4.49
CA GLY A 139 1.50 -14.39 4.54
C GLY A 139 0.75 -15.72 4.55
N SER A 140 1.43 -16.79 4.11
CA SER A 140 0.78 -18.06 3.78
C SER A 140 0.07 -18.71 4.97
N LYS A 141 0.67 -18.67 6.16
CA LYS A 141 0.09 -19.22 7.40
C LYS A 141 -1.26 -18.59 7.73
N ARG A 142 -1.40 -17.28 7.55
CA ARG A 142 -2.67 -16.57 7.79
C ARG A 142 -3.66 -16.85 6.67
N VAL A 143 -3.21 -16.83 5.41
CA VAL A 143 -4.10 -17.08 4.25
C VAL A 143 -4.79 -18.44 4.36
N VAL A 144 -4.07 -19.50 4.76
CA VAL A 144 -4.63 -20.87 4.79
C VAL A 144 -5.36 -21.24 6.08
N ASP A 145 -5.29 -20.40 7.11
CA ASP A 145 -5.98 -20.64 8.37
C ASP A 145 -7.47 -20.31 8.24
N LYS A 146 -8.30 -21.34 8.10
CA LYS A 146 -9.75 -21.19 7.99
C LYS A 146 -10.43 -20.81 9.31
N SER A 147 -9.76 -21.00 10.45
CA SER A 147 -10.37 -20.72 11.76
C SER A 147 -10.60 -19.24 12.03
N ILE A 148 -9.91 -18.38 11.27
CA ILE A 148 -9.93 -16.91 11.40
C ILE A 148 -10.76 -16.23 10.30
N TRP A 149 -11.33 -16.99 9.35
CA TRP A 149 -12.18 -16.41 8.31
C TRP A 149 -13.56 -16.07 8.90
N PRO A 150 -14.12 -14.89 8.60
CA PRO A 150 -15.47 -14.57 9.05
C PRO A 150 -16.47 -15.58 8.46
N MET A 151 -17.34 -16.13 9.31
CA MET A 151 -18.47 -16.98 8.90
C MET A 151 -19.53 -16.21 8.11
#